data_AF-A0A915CG51-F1
#
_entry.id   AF-A0A915CG51-F1
#
_cell.length_a   1.000
_cell.length_b   1.000
_cell.length_c   1.000
_cell.angle_alpha   90.00
_cell.angle_beta   90.00
_cell.angle_gamma   90.00
#
_symmetry.space_group_name_H-M   'P 1'
#
loop_
_entity.id
_entity.type
_entity.pdbx_description
1 polymer ?
#
loop_
_entity_poly.entity_id
_entity_poly.type
_entity_poly.pdbx_seq_one_letter_code
_entity_poly.pdbx_strand_id
1 'polypeptide(L)'
;NRIFFGLNTIPYHLFNVALHSIVTTLVYKATSNAAMLFDGACAEKLAFHAALLFAVHPVHSEAVANIVGRAELIMTMFALLTVNVYMGCLKTGEFTLERKCTLLSLSLLALFSKEQGIVALPLCASIDLLASAFSITRLIQVFKLSCSSSYCKNRSKNDTNKFVRNDLRCLQRILLCTFATVGILFIRLYINGFKSPKFSSFDNVIASHPSAFVRAFSYCYLIVLNIWLLVNPSKLCFDYSMGCIAPIESVFDRRFCLTIFIAIVIVILLHTRIANCFAWSRLTYFGFSI
;
A
#
# COMPACT_ATOMS: atom_id res chain seq x y z
N ASN A 1 23.39 -17.47 -4.07
CA ASN A 1 23.14 -18.84 -3.54
C ASN A 1 23.62 -19.93 -4.48
N ARG A 2 23.14 -20.00 -5.74
CA ARG A 2 23.48 -21.10 -6.67
C ARG A 2 24.98 -21.32 -6.90
N ILE A 3 25.74 -20.25 -7.09
CA ILE A 3 27.20 -20.31 -7.33
C ILE A 3 27.94 -20.93 -6.13
N PHE A 4 27.50 -20.64 -4.90
CA PHE A 4 28.18 -21.06 -3.67
C PHE A 4 27.64 -22.36 -3.07
N PHE A 5 26.35 -22.64 -3.21
CA PHE A 5 25.67 -23.73 -2.52
C PHE A 5 25.02 -24.76 -3.46
N GLY A 6 25.19 -24.60 -4.78
CA GLY A 6 24.67 -25.53 -5.77
C GLY A 6 23.14 -25.68 -5.71
N LEU A 7 22.67 -26.93 -5.66
CA LEU A 7 21.25 -27.30 -5.62
C LEU A 7 20.72 -27.53 -4.20
N ASN A 8 21.53 -27.33 -3.16
CA ASN A 8 21.06 -27.47 -1.78
C ASN A 8 20.04 -26.37 -1.48
N THR A 9 18.84 -26.76 -1.06
CA THR A 9 17.71 -25.86 -0.81
C THR A 9 17.79 -25.15 0.54
N ILE A 10 18.52 -25.70 1.52
CA ILE A 10 18.59 -25.16 2.89
C ILE A 10 19.09 -23.70 2.90
N PRO A 11 20.19 -23.33 2.22
CA PRO A 11 20.66 -21.94 2.19
C PRO A 11 19.70 -20.97 1.50
N TYR A 12 18.80 -21.47 0.64
CA TYR A 12 17.78 -20.63 0.01
C TYR A 12 16.65 -20.28 0.96
N HIS A 13 16.17 -21.26 1.73
CA HIS A 13 15.15 -21.03 2.75
C HIS A 13 15.70 -20.19 3.90
N LEU A 14 16.93 -20.45 4.36
CA LEU A 14 17.57 -19.66 5.41
C LEU A 14 17.68 -18.17 5.02
N PHE A 15 18.05 -17.90 3.76
CA PHE A 15 18.10 -16.53 3.24
C PHE A 15 16.72 -15.86 3.20
N ASN A 16 15.67 -16.60 2.82
CA ASN A 16 14.30 -16.08 2.84
C ASN A 16 13.82 -15.78 4.27
N VAL A 17 14.12 -16.65 5.24
CA VAL A 17 13.81 -16.42 6.66
C VAL A 17 14.57 -15.20 7.21
N ALA A 18 15.85 -15.04 6.84
CA ALA A 18 16.62 -13.85 7.20
C ALA A 18 16.02 -12.57 6.61
N LEU A 19 15.61 -12.58 5.33
CA LEU A 19 14.90 -11.46 4.72
C LEU A 19 13.57 -11.16 5.41
N HIS A 20 12.77 -12.18 5.74
CA HIS A 20 11.52 -12.01 6.48
C HIS A 20 11.73 -11.36 7.85
N SER A 21 12.83 -11.71 8.53
CA SER A 21 13.21 -11.10 9.81
C SER A 21 13.56 -9.61 9.66
N ILE A 22 14.27 -9.25 8.59
CA ILE A 22 14.57 -7.84 8.24
C ILE A 22 13.27 -7.08 7.93
N VAL A 23 12.41 -7.65 7.09
CA VAL A 23 11.10 -7.06 6.72
C VAL A 23 10.25 -6.84 7.97
N THR A 24 10.15 -7.83 8.86
CA THR A 24 9.44 -7.73 10.14
C THR A 24 9.98 -6.58 11.00
N THR A 25 11.30 -6.42 11.07
CA THR A 25 11.93 -5.30 11.80
C THR A 25 11.60 -3.95 11.17
N LEU A 26 11.53 -3.88 9.83
CA LEU A 26 11.12 -2.67 9.12
C LEU A 26 9.64 -2.34 9.31
N VAL A 27 8.77 -3.35 9.42
CA VAL A 27 7.35 -3.19 9.79
C VAL A 27 7.23 -2.62 11.20
N TYR A 28 7.99 -3.13 12.17
CA TYR A 28 8.05 -2.55 13.51
C TYR A 28 8.45 -1.07 13.48
N LYS A 29 9.51 -0.72 12.75
CA LYS A 29 9.95 0.68 12.60
C LYS A 29 8.90 1.54 11.91
N ALA A 30 8.25 1.03 10.86
CA ALA A 30 7.25 1.78 10.10
C ALA A 30 6.01 2.07 10.95
N THR A 31 5.49 1.04 11.62
CA THR A 31 4.32 1.15 12.50
C THR A 31 4.59 2.00 13.72
N SER A 32 5.77 1.91 14.34
CA SER A 32 6.19 2.80 15.43
C SER A 32 6.28 4.26 14.97
N ASN A 33 6.95 4.49 13.83
CA ASN A 33 7.10 5.83 13.27
C ASN A 33 5.74 6.46 12.94
N ALA A 34 4.83 5.68 12.39
CA ALA A 34 3.50 6.13 12.07
C ALA A 34 2.63 6.34 13.30
N ALA A 35 2.67 5.43 14.26
CA ALA A 35 1.95 5.63 15.51
C ALA A 35 2.41 6.92 16.20
N MET A 36 3.71 7.20 16.24
CA MET A 36 4.20 8.51 16.72
C MET A 36 3.69 9.72 15.93
N LEU A 37 3.40 9.57 14.63
CA LEU A 37 2.83 10.64 13.80
C LEU A 37 1.35 10.90 14.08
N PHE A 38 0.60 9.86 14.51
CA PHE A 38 -0.86 9.93 14.62
C PHE A 38 -1.38 9.88 16.07
N ASP A 39 -0.76 9.10 16.95
CA ASP A 39 -1.14 8.91 18.36
C ASP A 39 0.04 8.39 19.22
N GLY A 40 0.55 9.24 20.11
CA GLY A 40 1.80 8.98 20.84
C GLY A 40 1.68 8.03 22.03
N ALA A 41 0.49 7.87 22.63
CA ALA A 41 0.37 7.27 23.95
C ALA A 41 0.56 5.73 23.98
N CYS A 42 0.44 5.04 22.84
CA CYS A 42 0.55 3.59 22.73
C CYS A 42 1.41 3.10 21.55
N ALA A 43 2.26 3.96 20.99
CA ALA A 43 2.96 3.69 19.74
C ALA A 43 3.82 2.42 19.75
N GLU A 44 4.63 2.22 20.80
CA GLU A 44 5.52 1.06 20.89
C GLU A 44 4.76 -0.26 21.08
N LYS A 45 3.73 -0.26 21.93
CA LYS A 45 2.90 -1.46 22.15
C LYS A 45 2.19 -1.86 20.87
N LEU A 46 1.60 -0.91 20.15
CA LEU A 46 0.92 -1.20 18.88
C LEU A 46 1.90 -1.72 17.84
N ALA A 47 3.06 -1.07 17.69
CA ALA A 47 4.09 -1.48 16.75
C ALA A 47 4.62 -2.89 17.03
N PHE A 48 4.82 -3.22 18.31
CA PHE A 48 5.26 -4.55 18.74
C PHE A 48 4.23 -5.63 18.35
N HIS A 49 2.94 -5.43 18.67
CA HIS A 49 1.90 -6.40 18.34
C HIS A 49 1.70 -6.52 16.82
N ALA A 50 1.77 -5.41 16.07
CA ALA A 50 1.67 -5.42 14.62
C ALA A 50 2.83 -6.20 13.98
N ALA A 51 4.06 -5.96 14.43
CA ALA A 51 5.24 -6.67 13.94
C ALA A 51 5.23 -8.15 14.35
N LEU A 52 4.80 -8.47 15.57
CA LEU A 52 4.65 -9.85 16.03
C LEU A 52 3.62 -10.61 15.18
N LEU A 53 2.46 -9.98 14.95
CA LEU A 53 1.43 -10.53 14.08
C LEU A 53 1.99 -10.76 12.67
N PHE A 54 2.64 -9.77 12.06
CA PHE A 54 3.28 -9.90 10.75
C PHE A 54 4.35 -11.02 10.73
N ALA A 55 5.14 -11.18 11.79
CA ALA A 55 6.19 -12.19 11.85
C ALA A 55 5.62 -13.62 11.75
N VAL A 56 4.51 -13.88 12.47
CA VAL A 56 3.95 -15.23 12.63
C VAL A 56 2.74 -15.51 11.74
N HIS A 57 2.22 -14.50 11.02
CA HIS A 57 1.00 -14.64 10.23
C HIS A 57 1.18 -15.68 9.11
N PRO A 58 0.37 -16.76 9.05
CA PRO A 58 0.60 -17.83 8.08
C PRO A 58 0.43 -17.40 6.62
N VAL A 59 -0.24 -16.26 6.34
CA VAL A 59 -0.34 -15.70 4.97
C VAL A 59 1.04 -15.49 4.31
N HIS A 60 2.09 -15.28 5.10
CA HIS A 60 3.44 -15.09 4.57
C HIS A 60 4.14 -16.41 4.21
N SER A 61 3.54 -17.57 4.47
CA SER A 61 4.15 -18.86 4.15
C SER A 61 4.40 -19.01 2.65
N GLU A 62 3.51 -18.52 1.80
CA GLU A 62 3.70 -18.53 0.34
C GLU A 62 4.93 -17.72 -0.07
N ALA A 63 5.11 -16.52 0.50
CA ALA A 63 6.25 -15.64 0.18
C ALA A 63 7.59 -16.15 0.75
N VAL A 64 7.59 -16.75 1.95
CA VAL A 64 8.81 -17.15 2.66
C VAL A 64 9.24 -18.58 2.31
N ALA A 65 8.31 -19.52 2.29
CA ALA A 65 8.61 -20.94 2.03
C ALA A 65 8.91 -21.18 0.54
N ASN A 66 8.25 -20.48 -0.38
CA ASN A 66 8.55 -20.58 -1.80
C ASN A 66 9.86 -19.86 -2.12
N ILE A 67 10.82 -20.56 -2.75
CA ILE A 67 12.10 -19.96 -3.15
C ILE A 67 11.88 -18.82 -4.16
N VAL A 68 10.88 -18.93 -5.04
CA VAL A 68 10.51 -17.89 -6.02
C VAL A 68 9.94 -16.64 -5.34
N GLY A 69 9.31 -16.80 -4.17
CA GLY A 69 8.76 -15.71 -3.35
C GLY A 69 9.81 -14.73 -2.83
N ARG A 70 11.11 -15.04 -2.95
CA ARG A 70 12.20 -14.13 -2.56
C ARG A 70 12.09 -12.74 -3.18
N ALA A 71 11.65 -12.66 -4.44
CA ALA A 71 11.46 -11.38 -5.12
C ALA A 71 10.47 -10.47 -4.36
N GLU A 72 9.44 -11.06 -3.73
CA GLU A 72 8.46 -10.34 -2.92
C GLU A 72 9.08 -9.82 -1.62
N LEU A 73 9.91 -10.61 -0.96
CA LEU A 73 10.58 -10.20 0.28
C LEU A 73 11.55 -9.04 0.03
N ILE A 74 12.34 -9.10 -1.05
CA ILE A 74 13.28 -8.02 -1.42
C ILE A 74 12.51 -6.76 -1.83
N MET A 75 11.44 -6.90 -2.61
CA MET A 75 10.56 -5.79 -2.97
C MET A 75 9.98 -5.12 -1.73
N THR A 76 9.43 -5.92 -0.80
CA THR A 76 8.83 -5.43 0.45
C THR A 76 9.86 -4.72 1.33
N MET A 77 11.08 -5.27 1.41
CA MET A 77 12.19 -4.64 2.14
C MET A 77 12.50 -3.23 1.59
N PHE A 78 12.67 -3.08 0.28
CA PHE A 78 12.95 -1.76 -0.31
C PHE A 78 11.76 -0.80 -0.23
N ALA A 79 10.52 -1.31 -0.38
CA ALA A 79 9.31 -0.51 -0.20
C ALA A 79 9.19 0.02 1.24
N LEU A 80 9.40 -0.83 2.25
CA LEU A 80 9.37 -0.41 3.66
C LEU A 80 10.53 0.51 4.04
N LEU A 81 11.72 0.34 3.45
CA LEU A 81 12.82 1.29 3.60
C LEU A 81 12.44 2.67 3.04
N THR A 82 11.81 2.71 1.86
CA THR A 82 11.30 3.95 1.24
C THR A 82 10.32 4.64 2.18
N VAL A 83 9.35 3.91 2.73
CA VAL A 83 8.35 4.42 3.68
C VAL A 83 8.99 4.94 4.96
N ASN A 84 9.94 4.21 5.55
CA ASN A 84 10.62 4.64 6.79
C ASN A 84 11.46 5.91 6.57
N VAL A 85 12.22 6.00 5.48
CA VAL A 85 12.97 7.22 5.13
C VAL A 85 12.01 8.39 4.92
N TYR A 86 10.90 8.17 4.22
CA TYR A 86 9.90 9.20 3.96
C TYR A 86 9.27 9.74 5.25
N MET A 87 8.86 8.86 6.18
CA MET A 87 8.36 9.28 7.49
C MET A 87 9.42 10.03 8.31
N GLY A 88 10.71 9.65 8.19
CA GLY A 88 11.81 10.41 8.76
C GLY A 88 11.91 11.83 8.21
N CYS A 89 11.67 12.03 6.90
CA CYS A 89 11.59 13.35 6.27
C CYS A 89 10.38 14.16 6.74
N LEU A 90 9.23 13.51 6.98
CA LEU A 90 8.06 14.17 7.55
C LEU A 90 8.32 14.67 8.98
N LYS A 91 8.98 13.85 9.80
CA LYS A 91 9.32 14.20 11.20
C LYS A 91 10.29 15.39 11.27
N THR A 92 11.33 15.42 10.43
CA THR A 92 12.29 16.54 10.41
C THR A 92 11.78 17.75 9.63
N GLY A 93 10.77 17.57 8.78
CA GLY A 93 10.28 18.60 7.85
C GLY A 93 11.25 18.91 6.70
N GLU A 94 12.31 18.11 6.56
CA GLU A 94 13.41 18.35 5.63
C GLU A 94 13.48 17.27 4.55
N PHE A 95 13.33 17.70 3.30
CA PHE A 95 13.47 16.88 2.11
C PHE A 95 14.69 17.35 1.31
N THR A 96 15.87 17.08 1.85
CA THR A 96 17.16 17.35 1.18
C THR A 96 17.25 16.60 -0.15
N LEU A 97 18.11 17.07 -1.06
CA LEU A 97 18.33 16.41 -2.35
C LEU A 97 18.77 14.96 -2.15
N GLU A 98 19.66 14.71 -1.19
CA GLU A 98 20.11 13.36 -0.83
C GLU A 98 18.94 12.44 -0.47
N ARG A 99 18.05 12.86 0.45
CA ARG A 99 16.88 12.07 0.84
C ARG A 99 15.93 11.80 -0.33
N LYS A 100 15.74 12.77 -1.23
CA LYS A 100 14.94 12.59 -2.45
C LYS A 100 15.57 11.56 -3.38
N CYS A 101 16.89 11.62 -3.57
CA CYS A 101 17.63 10.63 -4.35
C CYS A 101 17.52 9.24 -3.71
N THR A 102 17.70 9.12 -2.39
CA THR A 102 17.55 7.84 -1.68
C THR A 102 16.16 7.25 -1.87
N LEU A 103 15.09 8.04 -1.72
CA LEU A 103 13.72 7.60 -1.94
C LEU A 103 13.50 7.09 -3.37
N LEU A 104 14.02 7.83 -4.36
CA LEU A 104 13.93 7.44 -5.76
C LEU A 104 14.68 6.12 -6.01
N SER A 105 15.92 6.00 -5.55
CA SER A 105 16.74 4.80 -5.71
C SER A 105 16.10 3.57 -5.05
N LEU A 106 15.60 3.70 -3.82
CA LEU A 106 14.93 2.58 -3.13
C LEU A 106 13.64 2.17 -3.85
N SER A 107 12.85 3.12 -4.35
CA SER A 107 11.63 2.82 -5.10
C SER A 107 11.92 2.12 -6.44
N LEU A 108 13.01 2.48 -7.13
CA LEU A 108 13.48 1.80 -8.32
C LEU A 108 13.95 0.37 -8.01
N LEU A 109 14.68 0.17 -6.92
CA LEU A 109 15.11 -1.16 -6.48
C LEU A 109 13.92 -2.04 -6.10
N ALA A 110 12.88 -1.48 -5.48
CA ALA A 110 11.63 -2.19 -5.20
C ALA A 110 10.96 -2.66 -6.51
N LEU A 111 10.80 -1.75 -7.49
CA LEU A 111 10.23 -2.07 -8.80
C LEU A 111 11.03 -3.14 -9.55
N PHE A 112 12.36 -3.04 -9.55
CA PHE A 112 13.21 -4.02 -10.23
C PHE A 112 13.22 -5.38 -9.54
N SER A 113 12.90 -5.42 -8.24
CA SER A 113 12.73 -6.68 -7.51
C SER A 113 11.42 -7.36 -7.88
N LYS A 114 10.31 -6.60 -7.92
CA LYS A 114 8.99 -7.09 -8.40
C LYS A 114 8.12 -5.91 -8.84
N GLU A 115 7.28 -6.11 -9.85
CA GLU A 115 6.43 -5.06 -10.44
C GLU A 115 5.52 -4.35 -9.44
N GLN A 116 5.08 -5.05 -8.38
CA GLN A 116 4.29 -4.48 -7.28
C GLN A 116 5.04 -3.40 -6.49
N GLY A 117 6.37 -3.33 -6.60
CA GLY A 117 7.20 -2.30 -5.98
C GLY A 117 6.92 -0.88 -6.46
N ILE A 118 6.20 -0.70 -7.58
CA ILE A 118 5.76 0.62 -8.07
C ILE A 118 4.91 1.38 -7.03
N VAL A 119 4.29 0.68 -6.08
CA VAL A 119 3.40 1.23 -5.06
C VAL A 119 4.16 1.99 -3.96
N ALA A 120 5.49 1.86 -3.85
CA ALA A 120 6.28 2.45 -2.75
C ALA A 120 6.10 3.98 -2.59
N LEU A 121 6.18 4.75 -3.68
CA LEU A 121 6.01 6.22 -3.65
C LEU A 121 4.55 6.67 -3.50
N PRO A 122 3.56 6.05 -4.20
CA PRO A 122 2.15 6.29 -3.91
C PRO A 122 1.79 6.07 -2.45
N LEU A 123 2.28 4.99 -1.83
CA LEU A 123 2.08 4.72 -0.40
C LEU A 123 2.63 5.85 0.47
N CYS A 124 3.83 6.36 0.18
CA CYS A 124 4.39 7.51 0.89
C CYS A 124 3.50 8.78 0.77
N ALA A 125 2.98 9.05 -0.44
CA ALA A 125 2.08 10.18 -0.66
C ALA A 125 0.74 10.02 0.10
N SER A 126 0.20 8.80 0.18
CA SER A 126 -0.98 8.49 0.99
C SER A 126 -0.74 8.73 2.48
N ILE A 127 0.42 8.31 3.00
CA ILE A 127 0.81 8.57 4.40
C ILE A 127 0.91 10.07 4.67
N ASP A 128 1.47 10.85 3.74
CA ASP A 128 1.58 12.30 3.86
C ASP A 128 0.21 13.00 3.90
N LEU A 129 -0.71 12.59 3.02
CA LEU A 129 -2.09 13.09 3.00
C LEU A 129 -2.78 12.87 4.35
N LEU A 130 -2.62 11.67 4.91
CA LEU A 130 -3.18 11.31 6.21
C LEU A 130 -2.53 12.09 7.35
N ALA A 131 -1.19 12.18 7.37
CA ALA A 131 -0.44 12.87 8.41
C ALA A 131 -0.72 14.38 8.42
N SER A 132 -0.78 15.00 7.24
CA SER A 132 -1.08 16.43 7.07
C SER A 132 -2.56 16.76 7.30
N ALA A 133 -3.44 15.75 7.48
CA ALA A 133 -4.89 15.90 7.55
C ALA A 133 -5.42 16.80 6.43
N PHE A 134 -4.92 16.58 5.21
CA PHE A 134 -5.13 17.46 4.06
C PHE A 134 -6.63 17.64 3.80
N SER A 135 -7.06 18.88 3.58
CA SER A 135 -8.47 19.19 3.32
C SER A 135 -8.59 20.18 2.17
N ILE A 136 -9.19 19.73 1.07
CA ILE A 136 -9.41 20.52 -0.15
C ILE A 136 -10.25 21.76 0.14
N THR A 137 -11.20 21.68 1.07
CA THR A 137 -12.07 22.81 1.45
C THR A 137 -11.29 23.97 2.05
N ARG A 138 -10.29 23.68 2.90
CA ARG A 138 -9.41 24.71 3.48
C ARG A 138 -8.60 25.44 2.41
N LEU A 139 -8.10 24.70 1.42
CA LEU A 139 -7.34 25.26 0.31
C LEU A 139 -8.21 26.20 -0.54
N ILE A 140 -9.41 25.73 -0.95
CA ILE A 140 -10.36 26.51 -1.76
C ILE A 140 -10.85 27.74 -1.00
N GLN A 141 -11.13 27.63 0.30
CA GLN A 141 -11.55 28.76 1.14
C GLN A 141 -10.48 29.85 1.16
N VAL A 142 -9.21 29.47 1.28
CA VAL A 142 -8.10 30.43 1.26
C VAL A 142 -7.93 31.08 -0.10
N PHE A 143 -8.03 30.32 -1.21
CA PHE A 143 -8.00 30.91 -2.54
C PHE A 143 -9.13 31.92 -2.76
N LYS A 144 -10.35 31.60 -2.31
CA LYS A 144 -11.49 32.54 -2.36
C LYS A 144 -11.26 33.80 -1.51
N LEU A 145 -10.70 33.63 -0.30
CA LEU A 145 -10.35 34.75 0.58
C LEU A 145 -9.18 35.59 0.03
N SER A 146 -8.25 34.97 -0.71
CA SER A 146 -7.14 35.69 -1.35
C SER A 146 -7.58 36.50 -2.58
N CYS A 147 -8.67 36.08 -3.24
CA CYS A 147 -9.31 36.84 -4.33
C CYS A 147 -10.29 37.91 -3.81
N SER A 148 -10.90 37.72 -2.64
CA SER A 148 -11.83 38.69 -2.03
C SER A 148 -11.08 39.58 -1.02
N SER A 149 -10.36 40.56 -1.56
CA SER A 149 -9.63 41.54 -0.76
C SER A 149 -10.61 42.52 -0.11
N SER A 150 -10.94 42.31 1.17
CA SER A 150 -11.35 43.37 2.10
C SER A 150 -11.28 42.90 3.56
N TYR A 151 -10.25 43.43 4.25
CA TYR A 151 -10.23 43.83 5.66
C TYR A 151 -10.79 42.86 6.73
N CYS A 152 -9.90 42.12 7.43
CA CYS A 152 -9.88 42.03 8.91
C CYS A 152 -8.75 41.14 9.49
N LYS A 153 -8.13 41.64 10.58
CA LYS A 153 -7.37 41.00 11.68
C LYS A 153 -6.08 40.18 11.40
N ASN A 154 -4.94 40.82 11.74
CA ASN A 154 -3.57 40.30 11.68
C ASN A 154 -3.29 39.00 12.47
N ARG A 155 -4.02 38.68 13.55
CA ARG A 155 -3.72 37.50 14.38
C ARG A 155 -4.27 36.18 13.80
N SER A 156 -5.47 36.21 13.22
CA SER A 156 -6.07 35.05 12.53
C SER A 156 -5.39 34.74 11.19
N LYS A 157 -4.66 35.71 10.63
CA LYS A 157 -3.97 35.62 9.34
C LYS A 157 -2.68 34.78 9.43
N ASN A 158 -1.99 34.80 10.58
CA ASN A 158 -0.75 34.03 10.76
C ASN A 158 -1.01 32.52 10.90
N ASP A 159 -2.05 32.12 11.64
CA ASP A 159 -2.40 30.71 11.78
C ASP A 159 -2.94 30.13 10.46
N THR A 160 -3.83 30.87 9.76
CA THR A 160 -4.32 30.45 8.43
C THR A 160 -3.18 30.35 7.42
N ASN A 161 -2.25 31.30 7.37
CA ASN A 161 -1.06 31.22 6.52
C ASN A 161 -0.17 30.00 6.86
N LYS A 162 -0.07 29.61 8.13
CA LYS A 162 0.68 28.42 8.56
C LYS A 162 0.03 27.12 8.07
N PHE A 163 -1.29 26.99 8.22
CA PHE A 163 -2.03 25.82 7.72
C PHE A 163 -1.95 25.70 6.20
N VAL A 164 -2.14 26.81 5.48
CA VAL A 164 -2.04 26.87 4.01
C VAL A 164 -0.64 26.50 3.53
N ARG A 165 0.40 27.00 4.20
CA ARG A 165 1.79 26.66 3.87
C ARG A 165 2.06 25.16 4.07
N ASN A 166 1.47 24.53 5.08
CA ASN A 166 1.59 23.10 5.29
C ASN A 166 0.85 22.29 4.20
N ASP A 167 -0.38 22.68 3.86
CA ASP A 167 -1.17 22.05 2.79
C ASP A 167 -0.46 22.19 1.42
N LEU A 168 0.12 23.36 1.11
CA LEU A 168 0.93 23.58 -0.10
C LEU A 168 2.20 22.72 -0.14
N ARG A 169 2.91 22.58 0.99
CA ARG A 169 4.08 21.70 1.09
C ARG A 169 3.71 20.24 0.89
N CYS A 170 2.57 19.80 1.45
CA CYS A 170 2.04 18.46 1.24
C CYS A 170 1.71 18.23 -0.25
N LEU A 171 1.00 19.16 -0.89
CA LEU A 171 0.73 19.10 -2.33
C LEU A 171 2.00 19.02 -3.17
N GLN A 172 3.02 19.83 -2.86
CA GLN A 172 4.30 19.77 -3.56
C GLN A 172 4.97 18.40 -3.43
N ARG A 173 4.92 17.77 -2.25
CA ARG A 173 5.47 16.42 -2.03
C ARG A 173 4.68 15.36 -2.77
N ILE A 174 3.36 15.44 -2.76
CA ILE A 174 2.48 14.52 -3.51
C ILE A 174 2.78 14.62 -5.00
N LEU A 175 2.85 15.84 -5.55
CA LEU A 175 3.20 16.07 -6.96
C LEU A 175 4.58 15.52 -7.32
N LEU A 176 5.56 15.66 -6.41
CA LEU A 176 6.88 15.07 -6.61
C LEU A 176 6.81 13.53 -6.64
N CYS A 177 6.10 12.92 -5.69
CA CYS A 177 5.90 11.47 -5.64
C CYS A 177 5.15 10.95 -6.88
N THR A 178 4.11 11.64 -7.35
CA THR A 178 3.36 11.24 -8.54
C THR A 178 4.21 11.36 -9.80
N PHE A 179 4.94 12.47 -9.98
CA PHE A 179 5.83 12.65 -11.13
C PHE A 179 6.95 11.59 -11.15
N ALA A 180 7.56 11.32 -9.99
CA ALA A 180 8.55 10.25 -9.86
C ALA A 180 7.97 8.87 -10.18
N THR A 181 6.76 8.56 -9.68
CA THR A 181 6.08 7.29 -9.97
C THR A 181 5.79 7.14 -11.46
N VAL A 182 5.29 8.19 -12.11
CA VAL A 182 5.04 8.20 -13.57
C VAL A 182 6.34 8.01 -14.35
N GLY A 183 7.42 8.67 -13.95
CA GLY A 183 8.75 8.49 -14.55
C GLY A 183 9.26 7.06 -14.42
N ILE A 184 9.14 6.46 -13.23
CA ILE A 184 9.52 5.07 -12.98
C ILE A 184 8.65 4.11 -13.82
N LEU A 185 7.34 4.34 -13.89
CA LEU A 185 6.42 3.56 -14.70
C LEU A 185 6.78 3.66 -16.19
N PHE A 186 7.14 4.84 -16.67
CA PHE A 186 7.60 5.03 -18.04
C PHE A 186 8.87 4.23 -18.33
N ILE A 187 9.86 4.27 -17.43
CA ILE A 187 11.09 3.46 -17.54
C ILE A 187 10.73 1.96 -17.60
N ARG A 188 9.82 1.51 -16.74
CA ARG A 188 9.36 0.10 -16.72
C ARG A 188 8.72 -0.29 -18.05
N LEU A 189 7.82 0.54 -18.57
CA LEU A 189 7.15 0.28 -19.85
C LEU A 189 8.12 0.33 -21.02
N TYR A 190 9.09 1.24 -20.99
CA TYR A 190 10.17 1.34 -21.98
C TYR A 190 11.02 0.07 -22.02
N ILE A 191 11.45 -0.44 -20.86
CA ILE A 191 12.20 -1.71 -20.76
C ILE A 191 11.37 -2.88 -21.31
N ASN A 192 10.06 -2.87 -21.09
CA ASN A 192 9.14 -3.88 -21.62
C ASN A 192 8.76 -3.66 -23.10
N GLY A 193 9.36 -2.67 -23.77
CA GLY A 193 9.08 -2.33 -25.16
C GLY A 193 7.65 -1.88 -25.42
N PHE A 194 6.95 -1.35 -24.39
CA PHE A 194 5.53 -1.01 -24.42
C PHE A 194 4.60 -2.13 -24.90
N LYS A 195 5.06 -3.39 -24.79
CA LYS A 195 4.26 -4.55 -25.17
C LYS A 195 3.44 -5.04 -23.98
N SER A 196 2.19 -5.38 -24.25
CA SER A 196 1.37 -6.08 -23.26
C SER A 196 1.81 -7.55 -23.16
N PRO A 197 1.83 -8.13 -21.95
CA PRO A 197 2.05 -9.56 -21.79
C PRO A 197 0.96 -10.36 -22.52
N LYS A 198 1.35 -11.47 -23.15
CA LYS A 198 0.41 -12.40 -23.79
C LYS A 198 0.11 -13.50 -22.79
N PHE A 199 -1.14 -13.58 -22.34
CA PHE A 199 -1.61 -14.63 -21.44
C PHE A 199 -2.40 -15.69 -22.22
N SER A 200 -2.22 -16.95 -21.85
CA SER A 200 -3.10 -18.03 -22.30
C SER A 200 -4.44 -17.96 -21.55
N SER A 201 -5.49 -18.56 -22.12
CA SER A 201 -6.78 -18.68 -21.44
C SER A 201 -6.69 -19.50 -20.14
N PHE A 202 -5.73 -20.43 -20.08
CA PHE A 202 -5.49 -21.27 -18.92
C PHE A 202 -4.82 -20.52 -17.76
N ASP A 203 -4.01 -19.49 -18.04
CA ASP A 203 -3.36 -18.68 -17.00
C ASP A 203 -4.40 -17.93 -16.15
N ASN A 204 -5.49 -17.48 -16.79
CA ASN A 204 -6.59 -16.80 -16.14
C ASN A 204 -7.94 -17.15 -16.80
N VAL A 205 -8.53 -18.23 -16.29
CA VAL A 205 -9.84 -18.74 -16.73
C VAL A 205 -10.95 -17.71 -16.52
N ILE A 206 -10.86 -16.89 -15.47
CA ILE A 206 -11.83 -15.82 -15.20
C ILE A 206 -11.72 -14.71 -16.25
N ALA A 207 -10.51 -14.26 -16.61
CA ALA A 207 -10.32 -13.23 -17.63
C ALA A 207 -10.82 -13.67 -19.01
N SER A 208 -10.63 -14.95 -19.34
CA SER A 208 -10.99 -15.51 -20.65
C SER A 208 -12.45 -15.93 -20.78
N HIS A 209 -13.23 -15.91 -19.69
CA HIS A 209 -14.64 -16.29 -19.71
C HIS A 209 -15.49 -15.35 -20.60
N PRO A 210 -16.40 -15.85 -21.46
CA PRO A 210 -17.12 -15.04 -22.45
C PRO A 210 -18.08 -14.01 -21.82
N SER A 211 -18.78 -14.38 -20.75
CA SER A 211 -19.74 -13.50 -20.07
C SER A 211 -19.06 -12.45 -19.19
N ALA A 212 -19.28 -11.17 -19.50
CA ALA A 212 -18.78 -10.04 -18.71
C ALA A 212 -19.30 -10.05 -17.27
N PHE A 213 -20.54 -10.52 -17.07
CA PHE A 213 -21.14 -10.67 -15.74
C PHE A 213 -20.33 -11.65 -14.88
N VAL A 214 -20.04 -12.84 -15.40
CA VAL A 214 -19.23 -13.85 -14.69
C VAL A 214 -17.83 -13.33 -14.39
N ARG A 215 -17.20 -12.61 -15.32
CA ARG A 215 -15.89 -11.97 -15.09
C ARG A 215 -15.96 -11.00 -13.92
N ALA A 216 -16.87 -10.04 -13.96
CA ALA A 216 -16.98 -8.99 -12.96
C ALA A 216 -17.23 -9.57 -11.55
N PHE A 217 -18.21 -10.46 -11.40
CA PHE A 217 -18.53 -11.05 -10.10
C PHE A 217 -17.44 -11.97 -9.58
N SER A 218 -16.78 -12.75 -10.46
CA SER A 218 -15.65 -13.58 -10.06
C SER A 218 -14.47 -12.72 -9.58
N TYR A 219 -14.18 -11.59 -10.24
CA TYR A 219 -13.15 -10.65 -9.77
C TYR A 219 -13.51 -9.99 -8.43
N CYS A 220 -14.77 -9.62 -8.20
CA CYS A 220 -15.21 -9.13 -6.89
C CYS A 220 -15.05 -10.21 -5.81
N TYR A 221 -15.34 -11.46 -6.13
CA TYR A 221 -15.12 -12.59 -5.21
C TYR A 221 -13.63 -12.82 -4.91
N LEU A 222 -12.71 -12.58 -5.85
CA LEU A 222 -11.27 -12.67 -5.56
C LEU A 222 -10.83 -11.71 -4.47
N ILE A 223 -11.40 -10.50 -4.40
CA ILE A 223 -11.14 -9.55 -3.31
C ILE A 223 -11.62 -10.14 -1.98
N VAL A 224 -12.83 -10.71 -1.96
CA VAL A 224 -13.40 -11.37 -0.79
C VAL A 224 -12.55 -12.56 -0.35
N LEU A 225 -12.06 -13.36 -1.29
CA LEU A 225 -11.19 -14.48 -1.02
C LEU A 225 -9.87 -14.03 -0.38
N ASN A 226 -9.25 -12.96 -0.90
CA ASN A 226 -8.03 -12.40 -0.32
C ASN A 226 -8.25 -11.89 1.11
N ILE A 227 -9.39 -11.23 1.38
CA ILE A 227 -9.78 -10.84 2.75
C ILE A 227 -9.95 -12.08 3.64
N TRP A 228 -10.59 -13.13 3.13
CA TRP A 228 -10.75 -14.37 3.87
C TRP A 228 -9.40 -15.06 4.17
N LEU A 229 -8.46 -15.06 3.22
CA LEU A 229 -7.12 -15.61 3.42
C LEU A 229 -6.31 -14.82 4.45
N LEU A 230 -6.56 -13.52 4.62
CA LEU A 230 -5.98 -12.73 5.71
C LEU A 230 -6.53 -13.16 7.08
N VAL A 231 -7.80 -13.58 7.17
CA VAL A 231 -8.41 -14.00 8.45
C VAL A 231 -8.16 -15.48 8.75
N ASN A 232 -8.22 -16.33 7.73
CA ASN A 232 -8.05 -17.78 7.82
C ASN A 232 -7.16 -18.31 6.68
N PRO A 233 -5.83 -18.22 6.83
CA PRO A 233 -4.84 -18.68 5.84
C PRO A 233 -4.67 -20.21 5.81
N SER A 234 -5.75 -20.99 5.89
CA SER A 234 -5.67 -22.46 5.92
C SER A 234 -5.54 -23.11 4.53
N LYS A 235 -5.93 -22.39 3.48
CA LYS A 235 -6.01 -22.89 2.08
C LYS A 235 -5.13 -22.05 1.14
N LEU A 236 -3.88 -21.86 1.54
CA LEU A 236 -2.87 -21.20 0.73
C LEU A 236 -2.43 -22.11 -0.43
N CYS A 237 -2.09 -21.50 -1.56
CA CYS A 237 -1.64 -22.19 -2.77
C CYS A 237 -0.45 -21.44 -3.36
N PHE A 238 0.54 -22.18 -3.85
CA PHE A 238 1.74 -21.56 -4.44
C PHE A 238 1.45 -20.83 -5.77
N ASP A 239 0.34 -21.17 -6.43
CA ASP A 239 -0.16 -20.52 -7.64
C ASP A 239 -1.69 -20.64 -7.69
N TYR A 240 -2.39 -19.56 -8.03
CA TYR A 240 -3.86 -19.51 -8.13
C TYR A 240 -4.35 -19.55 -9.60
N SER A 241 -3.45 -19.79 -10.56
CA SER A 241 -3.76 -20.00 -11.98
C SER A 241 -4.35 -21.39 -12.28
N MET A 242 -4.55 -21.71 -13.57
CA MET A 242 -4.94 -23.05 -14.04
C MET A 242 -6.25 -23.59 -13.47
N GLY A 243 -7.21 -22.70 -13.17
CA GLY A 243 -8.53 -23.09 -12.68
C GLY A 243 -8.57 -23.48 -11.19
N CYS A 244 -7.52 -23.17 -10.41
CA CYS A 244 -7.54 -23.33 -8.95
C CYS A 244 -8.73 -22.61 -8.30
N ILE A 245 -9.17 -21.49 -8.89
CA ILE A 245 -10.38 -20.78 -8.51
C ILE A 245 -11.38 -20.84 -9.66
N ALA A 246 -12.43 -21.65 -9.49
CA ALA A 246 -13.49 -21.76 -10.47
C ALA A 246 -14.30 -20.45 -10.59
N PRO A 247 -14.68 -20.01 -11.81
CA PRO A 247 -15.54 -18.86 -12.00
C PRO A 247 -16.91 -19.05 -11.34
N ILE A 248 -17.58 -17.93 -11.03
CA ILE A 248 -18.94 -17.92 -10.49
C ILE A 248 -19.92 -17.81 -11.66
N GLU A 249 -20.45 -18.95 -12.09
CA GLU A 249 -21.36 -19.04 -13.24
C GLU A 249 -22.84 -18.89 -12.87
N SER A 250 -23.20 -19.02 -11.59
CA SER A 250 -24.58 -19.00 -11.11
C SER A 250 -24.77 -18.03 -9.94
N VAL A 251 -25.90 -17.34 -9.93
CA VAL A 251 -26.34 -16.48 -8.82
C VAL A 251 -26.74 -17.27 -7.56
N PHE A 252 -26.99 -18.56 -7.72
CA PHE A 252 -27.27 -19.48 -6.60
C PHE A 252 -25.98 -20.05 -5.98
N ASP A 253 -24.80 -19.71 -6.53
CA ASP A 253 -23.55 -20.05 -5.90
C ASP A 253 -23.41 -19.31 -4.56
N ARG A 254 -23.04 -20.05 -3.50
CA ARG A 254 -22.83 -19.47 -2.16
C ARG A 254 -21.81 -18.33 -2.18
N ARG A 255 -20.81 -18.43 -3.07
CA ARG A 255 -19.77 -17.41 -3.27
C ARG A 255 -20.33 -16.10 -3.80
N PHE A 256 -21.36 -16.18 -4.65
CA PHE A 256 -22.07 -15.01 -5.16
C PHE A 256 -22.77 -14.26 -4.02
N CYS A 257 -23.56 -14.98 -3.22
CA CYS A 257 -24.25 -14.40 -2.06
C CYS A 257 -23.27 -13.79 -1.05
N LEU A 258 -22.17 -14.48 -0.76
CA LEU A 258 -21.12 -13.98 0.12
C LEU A 258 -20.49 -12.68 -0.40
N THR A 259 -20.24 -12.60 -1.70
CA THR A 259 -19.66 -11.41 -2.34
C THR A 259 -20.59 -10.21 -2.21
N ILE A 260 -21.89 -10.40 -2.46
CA ILE A 260 -22.91 -9.36 -2.28
C ILE A 260 -23.00 -8.93 -0.82
N PHE A 261 -23.04 -9.88 0.11
CA PHE A 261 -23.12 -9.58 1.54
C PHE A 261 -21.95 -8.71 1.99
N ILE A 262 -20.71 -9.08 1.65
CA ILE A 262 -19.52 -8.30 2.03
C ILE A 262 -19.52 -6.93 1.35
N ALA A 263 -19.92 -6.84 0.07
CA ALA A 263 -20.05 -5.55 -0.61
C ALA A 263 -21.06 -4.64 0.10
N ILE A 264 -22.22 -5.15 0.51
CA ILE A 264 -23.23 -4.39 1.28
C ILE A 264 -22.64 -3.93 2.62
N VAL A 265 -21.96 -4.80 3.36
CA VAL A 265 -21.31 -4.44 4.63
C VAL A 265 -20.29 -3.31 4.42
N ILE A 266 -19.44 -3.40 3.38
CA ILE A 266 -18.47 -2.34 3.06
C ILE A 266 -19.19 -1.03 2.73
N VAL A 267 -20.25 -1.05 1.91
CA VAL A 267 -21.02 0.14 1.56
C VAL A 267 -21.68 0.76 2.79
N ILE A 268 -22.27 -0.04 3.69
CA ILE A 268 -22.85 0.44 4.94
C ILE A 268 -21.77 1.06 5.83
N LEU A 269 -20.61 0.42 5.96
CA LEU A 269 -19.48 0.97 6.72
C LEU A 269 -19.02 2.30 6.12
N LEU A 270 -18.84 2.39 4.81
CA LEU A 270 -18.45 3.64 4.13
C LEU A 270 -19.51 4.73 4.30
N HIS A 271 -20.80 4.40 4.13
CA HIS A 271 -21.90 5.37 4.27
C HIS A 271 -22.02 5.88 5.71
N THR A 272 -22.00 4.98 6.69
CA THR A 272 -21.99 5.36 8.12
C THR A 272 -20.75 6.18 8.48
N ARG A 273 -19.61 5.99 7.80
CA ARG A 273 -18.40 6.81 8.00
C ARG A 273 -18.47 8.18 7.35
N ILE A 274 -19.05 8.29 6.15
CA ILE A 274 -19.29 9.57 5.48
C ILE A 274 -20.29 10.40 6.30
N ALA A 275 -21.36 9.75 6.82
CA ALA A 275 -22.38 10.40 7.64
C ALA A 275 -21.86 10.82 9.03
N ASN A 276 -21.00 10.01 9.66
CA ASN A 276 -20.42 10.29 10.98
C ASN A 276 -19.06 11.02 10.91
N CYS A 277 -18.90 11.96 9.96
CA CYS A 277 -17.69 12.76 9.71
C CYS A 277 -16.54 12.57 10.74
N PHE A 278 -15.47 11.89 10.33
CA PHE A 278 -14.16 11.94 11.01
C PHE A 278 -14.08 11.40 12.46
N ALA A 279 -14.89 10.40 12.86
CA ALA A 279 -14.82 9.85 14.21
C ALA A 279 -13.70 8.83 14.49
N TRP A 280 -12.92 8.41 13.48
CA TRP A 280 -11.78 7.51 13.72
C TRP A 280 -10.49 8.29 13.94
N SER A 281 -9.63 7.76 14.80
CA SER A 281 -8.25 8.26 14.93
C SER A 281 -7.54 8.11 13.59
N ARG A 282 -6.73 9.10 13.21
CA ARG A 282 -5.96 9.07 11.94
C ARG A 282 -5.09 7.80 11.79
N LEU A 283 -4.79 7.17 12.92
CA LEU A 283 -4.10 5.89 13.03
C LEU A 283 -4.83 4.72 12.35
N THR A 284 -6.16 4.65 12.40
CA THR A 284 -6.88 3.54 11.77
C THR A 284 -7.03 3.73 10.26
N TYR A 285 -7.15 4.97 9.79
CA TYR A 285 -7.02 5.28 8.36
C TYR A 285 -5.64 4.91 7.84
N PHE A 286 -4.60 5.14 8.64
CA PHE A 286 -3.25 4.70 8.33
C PHE A 286 -3.14 3.17 8.25
N GLY A 287 -3.75 2.45 9.19
CA GLY A 287 -3.82 0.99 9.17
C GLY A 287 -4.52 0.40 7.93
N PHE A 288 -5.49 1.12 7.34
CA PHE A 288 -6.11 0.73 6.07
C PHE A 288 -5.27 1.10 4.83
N SER A 289 -4.30 1.99 4.97
CA SER A 289 -3.46 2.45 3.86
C SER A 289 -2.20 1.62 3.64
N ILE A 290 -1.79 0.83 4.64
CA ILE A 290 -0.73 -0.19 4.56
C ILE A 290 -1.35 -1.53 4.22
#